data_AF-A0A2H0VUW4-F1
#
_entry.id   AF-A0A2H0VUW4-F1
#
_cell.length_a   1.000
_cell.length_b   1.000
_cell.length_c   1.000
_cell.angle_alpha   90.00
_cell.angle_beta   90.00
_cell.angle_gamma   90.00
#
_symmetry.space_group_name_H-M   'P 1'
#
loop_
_entity.id
_entity.type
_entity.pdbx_description
1 polymer ?
#
loop_
_entity_poly.entity_id
_entity_poly.type
_entity_poly.pdbx_seq_one_letter_code
_entity_poly.pdbx_strand_id
1 'polypeptide(L)'
;MAHQISRREVLNNLVRFKDNISEMRGQRERNQDQDQQESEQEGKFQSRTYKVLINRKTGDMRFARRIKALEQHISQKEGNADKAEDWKEVRIVVHEKSKKDPVQFEVKDAHNESLNTKDLEPLAWRIAGETMDVLNQRAKEVLGKMHNRLAEEAVLEDLSTIYVIESKERIDDLPGWMGSLSRIDAEEILDGKPLGTYLLREGDEITVSIAFHFSEENLLAIHPYLLTVVEADEKISDVLLLQTNKGWTLYQDDPNLQDGMLYEYFSSPQGLLQKISGTAKYPLS
;
A
#
# COMPACT_ATOMS: atom_id res chain seq x y z
N MET A 1 -5.82 18.10 6.56
CA MET A 1 -5.09 18.26 5.29
C MET A 1 -5.60 17.19 4.32
N ALA A 2 -5.57 17.43 3.01
CA ALA A 2 -5.93 16.40 2.03
C ALA A 2 -4.94 15.21 2.14
N HIS A 3 -5.45 13.99 2.27
CA HIS A 3 -4.63 12.77 2.28
C HIS A 3 -4.55 12.24 0.86
N GLN A 4 -3.33 11.99 0.41
CA GLN A 4 -3.06 11.50 -0.92
C GLN A 4 -2.80 10.00 -0.85
N ILE A 5 -3.51 9.23 -1.66
CA ILE A 5 -3.28 7.79 -1.84
C ILE A 5 -2.94 7.50 -3.30
N SER A 6 -2.10 6.51 -3.51
CA SER A 6 -1.53 6.15 -4.80
C SER A 6 -2.48 5.30 -5.65
N ARG A 7 -3.46 4.63 -5.02
CA ARG A 7 -4.27 3.57 -5.63
C ARG A 7 -5.74 3.63 -5.20
N ARG A 8 -6.62 3.31 -6.15
CA ARG A 8 -8.08 3.26 -5.91
C ARG A 8 -8.47 2.10 -5.00
N GLU A 9 -7.71 1.02 -5.03
CA GLU A 9 -7.89 -0.16 -4.18
C GLU A 9 -7.79 0.18 -2.69
N VAL A 10 -6.89 1.10 -2.33
CA VAL A 10 -6.76 1.61 -0.96
C VAL A 10 -8.03 2.33 -0.53
N LEU A 11 -8.57 3.23 -1.37
CA LEU A 11 -9.83 3.91 -1.09
C LEU A 11 -10.99 2.92 -0.93
N ASN A 12 -11.07 1.93 -1.83
CA ASN A 12 -12.09 0.90 -1.78
C ASN A 12 -12.02 0.10 -0.47
N ASN A 13 -10.82 -0.25 -0.01
CA ASN A 13 -10.62 -0.94 1.27
C ASN A 13 -11.11 -0.09 2.45
N LEU A 14 -10.77 1.20 2.47
CA LEU A 14 -11.21 2.13 3.52
C LEU A 14 -12.74 2.32 3.54
N VAL A 15 -13.35 2.49 2.37
CA VAL A 15 -14.81 2.60 2.22
C VAL A 15 -15.50 1.33 2.74
N ARG A 16 -15.04 0.15 2.32
CA ARG A 16 -15.64 -1.11 2.80
C ARG A 16 -15.44 -1.33 4.29
N PHE A 17 -14.32 -0.86 4.85
CA PHE A 17 -14.10 -0.94 6.29
C PHE A 17 -15.11 -0.05 7.04
N LYS A 18 -15.31 1.18 6.57
CA LYS A 18 -16.32 2.11 7.09
C LYS A 18 -17.73 1.53 7.04
N ASP A 19 -18.11 0.96 5.90
CA ASP A 19 -19.43 0.35 5.69
C ASP A 19 -19.64 -0.82 6.66
N ASN A 20 -18.63 -1.68 6.83
CA ASN A 20 -18.68 -2.81 7.76
C ASN A 20 -18.85 -2.35 9.22
N ILE A 21 -18.12 -1.31 9.67
CA ILE A 21 -18.27 -0.76 11.02
C ILE A 21 -19.70 -0.23 11.24
N SER A 22 -20.22 0.51 10.26
CA SER A 22 -21.58 1.06 10.28
C SER A 22 -22.64 -0.06 10.38
N GLU A 23 -22.44 -1.15 9.63
CA GLU A 23 -23.32 -2.32 9.65
C GLU A 23 -23.33 -3.06 11.00
N MET A 24 -22.19 -3.13 11.70
CA MET A 24 -22.08 -3.76 13.02
C MET A 24 -22.74 -2.90 14.10
N ARG A 25 -22.63 -1.57 14.00
CA ARG A 25 -23.29 -0.64 14.93
C ARG A 25 -24.80 -0.69 14.82
N GLY A 26 -25.34 -0.65 13.60
CA GLY A 26 -26.78 -0.75 13.37
C GLY A 26 -27.41 -2.05 13.89
N GLN A 27 -26.61 -3.10 14.14
CA GLN A 27 -27.05 -4.32 14.81
C GLN A 27 -26.92 -4.28 16.33
N ARG A 28 -25.87 -3.65 16.87
CA ARG A 28 -25.74 -3.44 18.31
C ARG A 28 -26.86 -2.56 18.85
N GLU A 29 -27.21 -1.50 18.13
CA GLU A 29 -28.33 -0.62 18.50
C GLU A 29 -29.69 -1.36 18.44
N ARG A 30 -29.87 -2.27 17.47
CA ARG A 30 -31.07 -3.14 17.40
C ARG A 30 -31.13 -4.22 18.49
N ASN A 31 -29.98 -4.65 19.01
CA ASN A 31 -29.90 -5.66 20.07
C ASN A 31 -29.82 -5.02 21.48
N GLN A 32 -29.42 -3.75 21.59
CA GLN A 32 -29.36 -2.99 22.85
C GLN A 32 -30.74 -2.53 23.33
N ASP A 33 -31.78 -2.60 22.51
CA ASP A 33 -33.18 -2.50 22.96
C ASP A 33 -33.64 -3.73 23.79
N GLN A 34 -32.76 -4.72 24.04
CA GLN A 34 -33.07 -5.89 24.88
C GLN A 34 -32.18 -6.13 26.09
N ASP A 35 -31.03 -5.47 26.25
CA ASP A 35 -30.21 -5.65 27.46
C ASP A 35 -29.46 -4.35 27.81
N GLN A 36 -30.11 -3.52 28.62
CA GLN A 36 -29.42 -2.51 29.42
C GLN A 36 -29.01 -3.14 30.75
N GLN A 37 -27.76 -3.56 30.88
CA GLN A 37 -27.04 -3.47 32.14
C GLN A 37 -25.52 -3.71 31.99
N GLU A 38 -24.79 -2.88 32.74
CA GLU A 38 -23.45 -3.09 33.28
C GLU A 38 -22.24 -3.08 32.33
N SER A 39 -21.47 -1.99 32.35
CA SER A 39 -20.34 -1.85 33.29
C SER A 39 -19.41 -0.71 32.87
N GLU A 40 -19.35 0.32 33.73
CA GLU A 40 -18.21 1.23 33.80
C GLU A 40 -17.05 0.47 34.46
N GLN A 41 -15.98 0.20 33.71
CA GLN A 41 -14.68 -0.13 34.31
C GLN A 41 -13.54 0.56 33.56
N GLU A 42 -12.71 1.21 34.36
CA GLU A 42 -11.54 1.99 34.02
C GLU A 42 -10.43 1.15 33.33
N GLY A 43 -9.73 1.78 32.39
CA GLY A 43 -8.28 1.59 32.21
C GLY A 43 -7.76 0.29 31.60
N LYS A 44 -8.56 -0.53 30.92
CA LYS A 44 -8.04 -1.68 30.15
C LYS A 44 -7.76 -1.31 28.69
N PHE A 45 -6.59 -1.68 28.20
CA PHE A 45 -6.26 -1.71 26.77
C PHE A 45 -7.43 -2.33 26.00
N GLN A 46 -8.15 -1.53 25.23
CA GLN A 46 -9.20 -2.06 24.36
C GLN A 46 -8.54 -2.36 23.01
N SER A 47 -8.36 -3.66 22.76
CA SER A 47 -8.04 -4.13 21.40
C SER A 47 -9.32 -4.63 20.75
N ARG A 48 -9.60 -4.15 19.54
CA ARG A 48 -10.73 -4.61 18.72
C ARG A 48 -10.16 -5.27 17.47
N THR A 49 -10.76 -6.37 17.04
CA THR A 49 -10.24 -7.17 15.92
C THR A 49 -11.33 -7.39 14.89
N TYR A 50 -10.99 -7.10 13.63
CA TYR A 50 -11.87 -7.22 12.49
C TYR A 50 -11.35 -8.31 11.56
N LYS A 51 -12.21 -9.29 11.27
CA LYS A 51 -11.92 -10.37 10.34
C LYS A 51 -12.08 -9.89 8.90
N VAL A 52 -11.06 -10.12 8.07
CA VAL A 52 -10.98 -9.63 6.69
C VAL A 52 -10.46 -10.74 5.79
N LEU A 53 -11.01 -10.87 4.59
CA LEU A 53 -10.37 -11.62 3.51
C LEU A 53 -9.58 -10.63 2.65
N ILE A 54 -8.30 -10.91 2.43
CA ILE A 54 -7.46 -10.16 1.50
C ILE A 54 -7.16 -11.01 0.27
N ASN A 55 -7.31 -10.42 -0.91
CA ASN A 55 -6.83 -11.05 -2.15
C ASN A 55 -5.29 -10.97 -2.20
N ARG A 56 -4.65 -12.12 -2.34
CA ARG A 56 -3.20 -12.32 -2.35
C ARG A 56 -2.51 -11.61 -3.50
N LYS A 57 -3.21 -11.34 -4.61
CA LYS A 57 -2.65 -10.70 -5.80
C LYS A 57 -2.93 -9.19 -5.81
N THR A 58 -4.17 -8.83 -5.49
CA THR A 58 -4.67 -7.46 -5.68
C THR A 58 -4.72 -6.63 -4.40
N GLY A 59 -4.61 -7.23 -3.21
CA GLY A 59 -4.73 -6.52 -1.93
C GLY A 59 -6.16 -6.04 -1.64
N ASP A 60 -7.14 -6.44 -2.44
CA ASP A 60 -8.55 -6.14 -2.24
C ASP A 60 -9.00 -6.75 -0.91
N MET A 61 -9.52 -5.92 0.00
CA MET A 61 -10.01 -6.34 1.31
C MET A 61 -11.53 -6.45 1.29
N ARG A 62 -12.01 -7.61 1.73
CA ARG A 62 -13.43 -7.91 1.89
C ARG A 62 -13.73 -8.18 3.35
N PHE A 63 -14.65 -7.39 3.87
CA PHE A 63 -15.13 -7.48 5.23
C PHE A 63 -16.40 -8.31 5.22
N ALA A 64 -16.45 -9.38 6.00
CA ALA A 64 -17.62 -10.24 6.08
C ALA A 64 -18.00 -10.54 7.52
N ARG A 65 -19.31 -10.47 7.79
CA ARG A 65 -19.92 -10.91 9.06
C ARG A 65 -19.67 -12.40 9.33
N ARG A 66 -19.60 -13.21 8.27
CA ARG A 66 -19.26 -14.64 8.30
C ARG A 66 -18.30 -14.92 7.15
N ILE A 67 -17.00 -14.94 7.44
CA ILE A 67 -15.97 -15.24 6.44
C ILE A 67 -16.31 -16.51 5.64
N LYS A 68 -16.78 -17.58 6.31
CA LYS A 68 -17.20 -18.83 5.65
C LYS A 68 -18.27 -18.66 4.57
N ALA A 69 -19.21 -17.72 4.73
CA ALA A 69 -20.24 -17.46 3.72
C ALA A 69 -19.67 -16.67 2.53
N LEU A 70 -18.68 -15.81 2.78
CA LEU A 70 -17.98 -15.06 1.74
C LEU A 70 -17.04 -15.99 0.94
N GLU A 71 -16.29 -16.86 1.61
CA GLU A 71 -15.46 -17.92 1.00
C GLU A 71 -16.30 -18.84 0.12
N GLN A 72 -17.47 -19.27 0.60
CA GLN A 72 -18.43 -20.08 -0.18
C GLN A 72 -18.97 -19.31 -1.39
N HIS A 73 -19.27 -18.03 -1.25
CA HIS A 73 -19.78 -17.21 -2.36
C HIS A 73 -18.70 -16.94 -3.43
N ILE A 74 -17.44 -16.74 -3.03
CA ILE A 74 -16.29 -16.63 -3.94
C ILE A 74 -16.07 -17.96 -4.67
N SER A 75 -16.16 -19.08 -3.95
CA SER A 75 -15.98 -20.42 -4.53
C SER A 75 -17.10 -20.86 -5.49
N GLN A 76 -18.29 -20.28 -5.37
CA GLN A 76 -19.48 -20.66 -6.15
C GLN A 76 -19.73 -19.78 -7.40
N LYS A 77 -19.02 -18.66 -7.55
CA LYS A 77 -19.14 -17.81 -8.75
C LYS A 77 -18.33 -18.41 -9.91
N GLU A 78 -18.94 -19.35 -10.63
CA GLU A 78 -18.44 -19.78 -11.93
C GLU A 78 -18.41 -18.57 -12.90
N GLY A 79 -17.21 -18.15 -13.31
CA GLY A 79 -17.01 -17.10 -14.32
C GLY A 79 -16.27 -15.83 -13.86
N ASN A 80 -15.85 -15.72 -12.60
CA ASN A 80 -14.98 -14.63 -12.15
C ASN A 80 -13.50 -15.05 -12.15
N ALA A 81 -12.59 -14.10 -12.45
CA ALA A 81 -11.14 -14.31 -12.49
C ALA A 81 -10.51 -14.60 -11.10
N ASP A 82 -11.26 -14.36 -10.02
CA ASP A 82 -10.80 -14.57 -8.64
C ASP A 82 -11.14 -15.98 -8.16
N LYS A 83 -10.12 -16.80 -7.90
CA LYS A 83 -10.31 -18.14 -7.33
C LYS A 83 -10.26 -18.06 -5.81
N ALA A 84 -10.89 -19.02 -5.12
CA ALA A 84 -10.87 -19.06 -3.65
C ALA A 84 -9.45 -19.15 -3.06
N GLU A 85 -8.51 -19.78 -3.77
CA GLU A 85 -7.08 -19.87 -3.40
C GLU A 85 -6.35 -18.52 -3.39
N ASP A 86 -6.88 -17.54 -4.12
CA ASP A 86 -6.35 -16.18 -4.18
C ASP A 86 -6.73 -15.36 -2.94
N TRP A 87 -7.56 -15.87 -2.03
CA TRP A 87 -8.00 -15.15 -0.84
C TRP A 87 -7.40 -15.74 0.44
N LYS A 88 -6.99 -14.86 1.35
CA LYS A 88 -6.43 -15.22 2.66
C LYS A 88 -7.17 -14.51 3.78
N GLU A 89 -7.51 -15.24 4.85
CA GLU A 89 -8.01 -14.63 6.09
C GLU A 89 -6.89 -13.89 6.82
N VAL A 90 -7.16 -12.61 7.10
CA VAL A 90 -6.33 -11.71 7.90
C VAL A 90 -7.21 -10.99 8.92
N ARG A 91 -6.57 -10.29 9.84
CA ARG A 91 -7.20 -9.53 10.93
C ARG A 91 -6.69 -8.11 10.91
N ILE A 92 -7.60 -7.13 10.94
CA ILE A 92 -7.24 -5.75 11.26
C ILE A 92 -7.43 -5.58 12.76
N VAL A 93 -6.34 -5.32 13.47
CA VAL A 93 -6.33 -5.10 14.91
C VAL A 93 -6.23 -3.61 15.18
N VAL A 94 -7.14 -3.11 16.00
CA VAL A 94 -7.23 -1.72 16.44
C VAL A 94 -6.79 -1.68 17.90
N HIS A 95 -5.67 -1.03 18.15
CA HIS A 95 -5.04 -0.89 19.46
C HIS A 95 -5.35 0.49 20.05
N GLU A 96 -6.16 0.52 21.09
CA GLU A 96 -6.44 1.73 21.87
C GLU A 96 -5.80 1.58 23.26
N LYS A 97 -4.61 2.16 23.43
CA LYS A 97 -3.84 2.08 24.69
C LYS A 97 -4.39 3.02 25.76
N SER A 98 -4.69 4.26 25.37
CA SER A 98 -5.29 5.27 26.23
C SER A 98 -6.01 6.32 25.39
N LYS A 99 -6.90 7.12 26.02
CA LYS A 99 -7.55 8.26 25.36
C LYS A 99 -6.58 9.38 24.93
N LYS A 100 -5.32 9.33 25.40
CA LYS A 100 -4.27 10.32 25.11
C LYS A 100 -3.31 9.85 24.02
N ASP A 101 -3.37 8.58 23.64
CA ASP A 101 -2.53 8.02 22.59
C ASP A 101 -3.33 7.85 21.29
N PRO A 102 -2.72 8.09 20.13
CA PRO A 102 -3.36 7.78 18.85
C PRO A 102 -3.62 6.28 18.76
N VAL A 103 -4.78 5.94 18.22
CA VAL A 103 -5.13 4.55 17.94
C VAL A 103 -4.23 4.01 16.84
N GLN A 104 -3.84 2.75 16.97
CA GLN A 104 -2.98 2.08 16.00
C GLN A 104 -3.73 0.94 15.32
N PHE A 105 -3.62 0.89 14.00
CA PHE A 105 -4.16 -0.14 13.12
C PHE A 105 -3.01 -1.00 12.63
N GLU A 106 -3.17 -2.32 12.75
CA GLU A 106 -2.21 -3.32 12.28
C GLU A 106 -2.95 -4.41 11.51
N VAL A 107 -2.36 -4.92 10.44
CA VAL A 107 -2.82 -6.13 9.76
C VAL A 107 -2.03 -7.34 10.26
N LYS A 108 -2.75 -8.35 10.74
CA LYS A 108 -2.22 -9.62 11.24
C LYS A 108 -2.80 -10.78 10.47
N ASP A 109 -2.18 -11.93 10.58
CA ASP A 109 -2.75 -13.15 10.02
C ASP A 109 -3.98 -13.65 10.82
N ALA A 110 -4.55 -14.78 10.40
CA ALA A 110 -5.69 -15.40 11.07
C ALA A 110 -5.39 -15.86 12.51
N HIS A 111 -4.11 -16.04 12.87
CA HIS A 111 -3.63 -16.48 14.18
C HIS A 111 -3.19 -15.30 15.08
N ASN A 112 -3.34 -14.06 14.60
CA ASN A 112 -2.94 -12.84 15.30
C ASN A 112 -1.42 -12.66 15.41
N GLU A 113 -0.67 -13.25 14.47
CA GLU A 113 0.75 -13.07 14.26
C GLU A 113 1.00 -12.04 13.15
N SER A 114 2.23 -11.52 13.07
CA SER A 114 2.61 -10.60 12.00
C SER A 114 2.45 -11.28 10.63
N LEU A 115 1.83 -10.58 9.68
CA LEU A 115 1.57 -11.13 8.36
C LEU A 115 2.90 -11.40 7.64
N ASN A 116 3.11 -12.63 7.18
CA ASN A 116 4.33 -12.99 6.46
C ASN A 116 4.28 -12.38 5.04
N THR A 117 5.35 -11.71 4.63
CA THR A 117 5.45 -11.06 3.32
C THR A 117 5.34 -12.04 2.16
N LYS A 118 5.66 -13.33 2.37
CA LYS A 118 5.52 -14.39 1.35
C LYS A 118 4.08 -14.83 1.11
N ASP A 119 3.14 -14.42 1.95
CA ASP A 119 1.74 -14.83 1.84
C ASP A 119 0.93 -14.00 0.84
N LEU A 120 1.46 -12.84 0.45
CA LEU A 120 0.87 -11.88 -0.47
C LEU A 120 1.87 -11.58 -1.58
N GLU A 121 1.37 -11.37 -2.80
CA GLU A 121 2.16 -10.79 -3.88
C GLU A 121 2.53 -9.33 -3.54
N PRO A 122 3.61 -8.80 -4.13
CA PRO A 122 4.10 -7.46 -3.81
C PRO A 122 3.05 -6.34 -3.93
N LEU A 123 2.14 -6.44 -4.90
CA LEU A 123 1.05 -5.48 -5.08
C LEU A 123 0.03 -5.55 -3.94
N ALA A 124 -0.38 -6.76 -3.55
CA ALA A 124 -1.32 -6.95 -2.45
C ALA A 124 -0.74 -6.47 -1.11
N TRP A 125 0.54 -6.75 -0.87
CA TRP A 125 1.26 -6.25 0.30
C TRP A 125 1.28 -4.72 0.34
N ARG A 126 1.59 -4.09 -0.80
CA ARG A 126 1.59 -2.63 -0.95
C ARG A 126 0.25 -2.00 -0.60
N ILE A 127 -0.83 -2.54 -1.17
CA ILE A 127 -2.17 -2.01 -0.94
C ILE A 127 -2.59 -2.20 0.53
N ALA A 128 -2.23 -3.33 1.15
CA ALA A 128 -2.49 -3.57 2.56
C ALA A 128 -1.73 -2.58 3.47
N GLY A 129 -0.44 -2.39 3.22
CA GLY A 129 0.41 -1.44 3.94
C GLY A 129 -0.11 -0.01 3.84
N GLU A 130 -0.35 0.46 2.62
CA GLU A 130 -0.86 1.82 2.38
C GLU A 130 -2.24 2.03 3.03
N THR A 131 -3.11 1.02 3.04
CA THR A 131 -4.38 1.07 3.76
C THR A 131 -4.17 1.30 5.27
N MET A 132 -3.21 0.58 5.89
CA MET A 132 -2.92 0.75 7.32
C MET A 132 -2.27 2.10 7.61
N ASP A 133 -1.37 2.57 6.75
CA ASP A 133 -0.72 3.88 6.90
C ASP A 133 -1.72 5.02 6.90
N VAL A 134 -2.70 5.00 5.98
CA VAL A 134 -3.76 6.01 5.91
C VAL A 134 -4.60 6.01 7.19
N LEU A 135 -4.97 4.82 7.70
CA LEU A 135 -5.71 4.70 8.95
C LEU A 135 -4.91 5.26 10.13
N ASN A 136 -3.63 4.91 10.24
CA ASN A 136 -2.73 5.35 11.32
C ASN A 136 -2.42 6.84 11.26
N GLN A 137 -2.25 7.42 10.07
CA GLN A 137 -2.05 8.85 9.90
C GLN A 137 -3.29 9.61 10.38
N ARG A 138 -4.47 9.16 9.97
CA ARG A 138 -5.73 9.76 10.39
C ARG A 138 -6.00 9.61 11.87
N ALA A 139 -5.64 8.48 12.48
CA ALA A 139 -5.77 8.28 13.92
C ALA A 139 -5.08 9.37 14.74
N LYS A 140 -3.97 9.93 14.24
CA LYS A 140 -3.27 11.06 14.87
C LYS A 140 -4.08 12.37 14.79
N GLU A 141 -4.88 12.57 13.75
CA GLU A 141 -5.66 13.80 13.52
C GLU A 141 -6.98 13.86 14.30
N VAL A 142 -7.54 12.70 14.64
CA VAL A 142 -8.78 12.55 15.44
C VAL A 142 -8.53 12.35 16.93
N LEU A 143 -7.28 12.37 17.38
CA LEU A 143 -6.92 12.32 18.80
C LEU A 143 -7.67 13.41 19.59
N GLY A 144 -8.39 13.01 20.64
CA GLY A 144 -9.18 13.91 21.49
C GLY A 144 -10.53 14.38 20.92
N LYS A 145 -10.89 14.01 19.68
CA LYS A 145 -12.19 14.36 19.05
C LYS A 145 -13.25 13.25 19.11
N MET A 146 -12.98 12.19 19.87
CA MET A 146 -13.84 11.01 19.96
C MET A 146 -14.94 11.22 21.01
N HIS A 147 -16.02 11.90 20.63
CA HIS A 147 -17.23 11.99 21.47
C HIS A 147 -18.18 10.85 21.11
N ASN A 148 -18.37 9.90 22.05
CA ASN A 148 -19.31 8.78 21.96
C ASN A 148 -19.20 7.90 20.68
N ARG A 149 -18.01 7.78 20.11
CA ARG A 149 -17.73 6.98 18.91
C ARG A 149 -16.51 6.09 19.12
N LEU A 150 -16.47 4.97 18.39
CA LEU A 150 -15.28 4.14 18.32
C LEU A 150 -14.18 4.89 17.57
N ALA A 151 -12.91 4.60 17.89
CA ALA A 151 -11.78 5.26 17.27
C ALA A 151 -11.72 5.07 15.75
N GLU A 152 -12.00 3.85 15.29
CA GLU A 152 -12.09 3.47 13.89
C GLU A 152 -13.23 4.20 13.16
N GLU A 153 -14.35 4.52 13.83
CA GLU A 153 -15.41 5.34 13.24
C GLU A 153 -14.94 6.78 13.04
N ALA A 154 -14.25 7.35 14.03
CA ALA A 154 -13.73 8.71 13.94
C ALA A 154 -12.68 8.82 12.82
N VAL A 155 -11.80 7.83 12.69
CA VAL A 155 -10.77 7.77 11.63
C VAL A 155 -11.39 7.71 10.23
N LEU A 156 -12.50 6.98 10.09
CA LEU A 156 -13.15 6.71 8.81
C LEU A 156 -14.35 7.63 8.49
N GLU A 157 -14.68 8.59 9.38
CA GLU A 157 -15.89 9.41 9.23
C GLU A 157 -15.90 10.19 7.92
N ASP A 158 -14.80 10.90 7.62
CA ASP A 158 -14.68 11.74 6.44
C ASP A 158 -13.62 11.22 5.47
N LEU A 159 -13.99 10.30 4.57
CA LEU A 159 -13.11 9.85 3.49
C LEU A 159 -13.05 10.84 2.31
N SER A 160 -13.85 11.92 2.30
CA SER A 160 -13.90 12.87 1.17
C SER A 160 -12.64 13.71 1.04
N THR A 161 -11.87 13.79 2.13
CA THR A 161 -10.55 14.42 2.19
C THR A 161 -9.42 13.48 1.75
N ILE A 162 -9.73 12.24 1.37
CA ILE A 162 -8.80 11.30 0.74
C ILE A 162 -8.96 11.41 -0.78
N TYR A 163 -7.90 11.85 -1.45
CA TYR A 163 -7.87 11.94 -2.89
C TYR A 163 -6.96 10.84 -3.40
N VAL A 164 -7.48 9.99 -4.29
CA VAL A 164 -6.61 9.19 -5.14
C VAL A 164 -5.86 10.19 -5.99
N ILE A 165 -4.54 10.24 -5.83
CA ILE A 165 -3.72 10.82 -6.89
C ILE A 165 -3.89 9.83 -8.03
N GLU A 166 -4.85 10.09 -8.92
CA GLU A 166 -4.69 9.67 -10.30
C GLU A 166 -3.43 10.39 -10.76
N SER A 167 -2.25 9.80 -10.55
CA SER A 167 -1.09 10.27 -11.26
C SER A 167 -1.50 10.03 -12.70
N LYS A 168 -1.78 11.11 -13.42
CA LYS A 168 -2.19 11.06 -14.84
C LYS A 168 -1.21 10.26 -15.69
N GLU A 169 -0.02 10.01 -15.14
CA GLU A 169 1.06 9.27 -15.71
C GLU A 169 1.47 8.19 -14.70
N ARG A 170 1.19 6.93 -15.03
CA ARG A 170 1.74 5.79 -14.30
C ARG A 170 3.03 5.35 -14.99
N ILE A 171 3.95 4.72 -14.26
CA ILE A 171 5.21 4.26 -14.86
C ILE A 171 5.00 3.15 -15.89
N ASP A 172 3.91 2.40 -15.79
CA ASP A 172 3.53 1.39 -16.77
C ASP A 172 2.91 1.97 -18.06
N ASP A 173 2.57 3.26 -18.06
CA ASP A 173 2.17 3.99 -19.27
C ASP A 173 3.37 4.61 -20.00
N LEU A 174 4.59 4.54 -19.42
CA LEU A 174 5.78 5.13 -20.01
C LEU A 174 6.35 4.27 -21.14
N PRO A 175 6.91 4.91 -22.20
CA PRO A 175 7.60 4.17 -23.24
C PRO A 175 8.82 3.44 -22.67
N GLY A 176 9.07 2.23 -23.16
CA GLY A 176 10.11 1.35 -22.65
C GLY A 176 9.72 0.56 -21.40
N TRP A 177 8.48 0.67 -20.90
CA TRP A 177 7.99 -0.20 -19.81
C TRP A 177 7.86 -1.66 -20.26
N MET A 178 8.56 -2.54 -19.55
CA MET A 178 8.60 -3.99 -19.81
C MET A 178 7.96 -4.81 -18.69
N GLY A 179 7.45 -4.18 -17.63
CA GLY A 179 6.84 -4.87 -16.50
C GLY A 179 7.85 -5.60 -15.61
N SER A 180 7.50 -6.80 -15.18
CA SER A 180 8.39 -7.66 -14.39
C SER A 180 9.42 -8.32 -15.31
N LEU A 181 10.67 -7.87 -15.22
CA LEU A 181 11.77 -8.33 -16.06
C LEU A 181 13.02 -8.52 -15.21
N SER A 182 13.71 -9.65 -15.38
CA SER A 182 14.96 -9.92 -14.66
C SER A 182 16.09 -9.04 -15.19
N ARG A 183 17.14 -8.89 -14.39
CA ARG A 183 18.35 -8.17 -14.83
C ARG A 183 19.00 -8.83 -16.06
N ILE A 184 19.08 -10.15 -16.07
CA ILE A 184 19.72 -10.91 -17.15
C ILE A 184 18.95 -10.71 -18.45
N ASP A 185 17.62 -10.86 -18.41
CA ASP A 185 16.78 -10.67 -19.60
C ASP A 185 16.85 -9.21 -20.10
N ALA A 186 16.92 -8.24 -19.19
CA ALA A 186 17.08 -6.83 -19.55
C ALA A 186 18.43 -6.55 -20.24
N GLU A 187 19.52 -7.13 -19.73
CA GLU A 187 20.85 -7.02 -20.34
C GLU A 187 20.87 -7.67 -21.73
N GLU A 188 20.29 -8.86 -21.90
CA GLU A 188 20.20 -9.54 -23.21
C GLU A 188 19.39 -8.74 -24.23
N ILE A 189 18.30 -8.11 -23.82
CA ILE A 189 17.45 -7.29 -24.70
C ILE A 189 18.17 -6.01 -25.16
N LEU A 190 18.98 -5.43 -24.27
CA LEU A 190 19.74 -4.20 -24.53
C LEU A 190 21.09 -4.45 -25.21
N ASP A 191 21.54 -5.70 -25.30
CA ASP A 191 22.77 -6.05 -25.98
C ASP A 191 22.77 -5.58 -27.45
N GLY A 192 23.88 -4.97 -27.86
CA GLY A 192 24.04 -4.37 -29.19
C GLY A 192 23.13 -3.17 -29.49
N LYS A 193 22.37 -2.64 -28.52
CA LYS A 193 21.55 -1.42 -28.73
C LYS A 193 22.40 -0.15 -28.67
N PRO A 194 21.99 0.94 -29.35
CA PRO A 194 22.71 2.21 -29.31
C PRO A 194 22.84 2.79 -27.90
N LEU A 195 23.92 3.54 -27.67
CA LEU A 195 24.15 4.33 -26.46
C LEU A 195 22.91 5.16 -26.07
N GLY A 196 22.51 5.07 -24.81
CA GLY A 196 21.38 5.76 -24.22
C GLY A 196 20.02 5.10 -24.50
N THR A 197 20.00 3.91 -25.12
CA THR A 197 18.79 3.07 -25.18
C THR A 197 18.48 2.55 -23.79
N TYR A 198 17.22 2.65 -23.36
CA TYR A 198 16.81 2.22 -22.02
C TYR A 198 15.48 1.47 -22.04
N LEU A 199 15.25 0.67 -20.99
CA LEU A 199 13.95 0.11 -20.65
C LEU A 199 13.64 0.37 -19.16
N LEU A 200 12.36 0.29 -18.82
CA LEU A 200 11.84 0.42 -17.47
C LEU A 200 11.26 -0.93 -17.03
N ARG A 201 11.53 -1.31 -15.79
CA ARG A 201 11.04 -2.57 -15.21
C ARG A 201 10.74 -2.43 -13.73
N GLU A 202 9.96 -3.37 -13.22
CA GLU A 202 9.76 -3.51 -11.77
C GLU A 202 11.10 -3.83 -11.07
N GLY A 203 11.23 -3.40 -9.81
CA GLY A 203 12.35 -3.83 -8.97
C GLY A 203 12.34 -5.35 -8.81
N ASP A 204 13.50 -5.97 -8.96
CA ASP A 204 13.67 -7.40 -8.65
C ASP A 204 13.62 -7.67 -7.14
N GLU A 205 13.68 -8.95 -6.74
CA GLU A 205 13.61 -9.36 -5.34
C GLU A 205 14.62 -8.63 -4.44
N ILE A 206 15.83 -8.40 -4.95
CA ILE A 206 16.90 -7.70 -4.23
C ILE A 206 16.50 -6.24 -4.03
N THR A 207 16.07 -5.59 -5.10
CA THR A 207 15.67 -4.18 -5.09
C THR A 207 14.45 -3.95 -4.19
N VAL A 208 13.50 -4.87 -4.19
CA VAL A 208 12.34 -4.86 -3.29
C VAL A 208 12.77 -5.03 -1.83
N SER A 209 13.72 -5.92 -1.55
CA SER A 209 14.29 -6.08 -0.20
C SER A 209 15.01 -4.82 0.29
N ILE A 210 15.73 -4.12 -0.60
CA ILE A 210 16.41 -2.86 -0.27
C ILE A 210 15.38 -1.78 0.04
N ALA A 211 14.35 -1.64 -0.81
CA ALA A 211 13.29 -0.66 -0.60
C ALA A 211 12.51 -0.88 0.70
N PHE A 212 12.36 -2.14 1.12
CA PHE A 212 11.76 -2.47 2.42
C PHE A 212 12.55 -1.86 3.59
N HIS A 213 13.87 -2.01 3.60
CA HIS A 213 14.71 -1.41 4.64
C HIS A 213 14.65 0.11 4.62
N PHE A 214 14.66 0.73 3.44
CA PHE A 214 14.47 2.17 3.33
C PHE A 214 13.11 2.60 3.88
N SER A 215 12.07 1.81 3.68
CA SER A 215 10.73 2.12 4.17
C SER A 215 10.67 2.14 5.69
N GLU A 216 11.31 1.16 6.34
CA GLU A 216 11.40 1.10 7.81
C GLU A 216 12.18 2.28 8.38
N GLU A 217 13.37 2.57 7.83
CA GLU A 217 14.27 3.61 8.35
C GLU A 217 13.72 5.02 8.13
N ASN A 218 13.08 5.26 6.99
CA ASN A 218 12.56 6.59 6.63
C ASN A 218 11.12 6.82 7.10
N LEU A 219 10.42 5.78 7.56
CA LEU A 219 8.98 5.80 7.84
C LEU A 219 8.15 6.30 6.65
N LEU A 220 8.51 5.83 5.45
CA LEU A 220 7.86 6.18 4.18
C LEU A 220 7.49 4.92 3.40
N ALA A 221 6.34 4.92 2.74
CA ALA A 221 6.05 3.93 1.71
C ALA A 221 6.93 4.17 0.49
N ILE A 222 7.75 3.18 0.12
CA ILE A 222 8.69 3.26 -1.00
C ILE A 222 8.38 2.14 -1.98
N HIS A 223 8.35 2.50 -3.26
CA HIS A 223 8.18 1.54 -4.34
C HIS A 223 9.34 1.65 -5.31
N PRO A 224 10.16 0.60 -5.42
CA PRO A 224 11.30 0.61 -6.32
C PRO A 224 10.90 0.22 -7.75
N TYR A 225 11.54 0.88 -8.70
CA TYR A 225 11.55 0.53 -10.12
C TYR A 225 12.98 0.65 -10.62
N LEU A 226 13.27 0.01 -11.74
CA LEU A 226 14.59 0.03 -12.34
C LEU A 226 14.50 0.60 -13.75
N LEU A 227 15.43 1.48 -14.06
CA LEU A 227 15.75 1.86 -15.43
C LEU A 227 17.06 1.19 -15.81
N THR A 228 17.02 0.30 -16.80
CA THR A 228 18.21 -0.35 -17.33
C THR A 228 18.59 0.36 -18.62
N VAL A 229 19.84 0.82 -18.74
CA VAL A 229 20.30 1.67 -19.85
C VAL A 229 21.67 1.26 -20.37
N VAL A 230 21.85 1.41 -21.69
CA VAL A 230 23.16 1.28 -22.34
C VAL A 230 23.95 2.58 -22.15
N GLU A 231 25.07 2.49 -21.44
CA GLU A 231 26.04 3.55 -21.21
C GLU A 231 27.21 3.47 -22.18
N ALA A 232 28.21 4.34 -21.99
CA ALA A 232 29.45 4.31 -22.77
C ALA A 232 30.16 2.95 -22.62
N ASP A 233 30.98 2.61 -23.61
CA ASP A 233 31.74 1.35 -23.65
C ASP A 233 30.86 0.09 -23.61
N GLU A 234 29.63 0.18 -24.15
CA GLU A 234 28.64 -0.92 -24.22
C GLU A 234 28.24 -1.48 -22.83
N LYS A 235 28.51 -0.71 -21.77
CA LYS A 235 28.15 -1.07 -20.41
C LYS A 235 26.64 -0.94 -20.23
N ILE A 236 26.00 -1.96 -19.68
CA ILE A 236 24.59 -1.90 -19.28
C ILE A 236 24.53 -1.66 -17.77
N SER A 237 23.80 -0.62 -17.37
CA SER A 237 23.66 -0.19 -15.97
C SER A 237 22.21 -0.11 -15.54
N ASP A 238 21.96 -0.43 -14.28
CA ASP A 238 20.68 -0.22 -13.62
C ASP A 238 20.70 1.08 -12.82
N VAL A 239 19.64 1.87 -12.93
CA VAL A 239 19.37 3.05 -12.12
C VAL A 239 18.11 2.78 -11.30
N LEU A 240 18.24 2.91 -9.98
CA LEU A 240 17.13 2.70 -9.05
C LEU A 240 16.27 3.96 -8.94
N LEU A 241 15.01 3.83 -9.37
CA LEU A 241 13.97 4.84 -9.25
C LEU A 241 13.07 4.51 -8.07
N LEU A 242 12.80 5.49 -7.21
CA LEU A 242 11.94 5.31 -6.04
C LEU A 242 10.69 6.17 -6.17
N GLN A 243 9.52 5.56 -6.04
CA GLN A 243 8.26 6.26 -5.84
C GLN A 243 7.93 6.29 -4.35
N THR A 244 7.64 7.47 -3.83
CA THR A 244 7.27 7.71 -2.44
C THR A 244 6.00 8.57 -2.37
N ASN A 245 5.49 8.79 -1.16
CA ASN A 245 4.42 9.77 -0.94
C ASN A 245 4.84 11.24 -1.24
N LYS A 246 6.15 11.55 -1.29
CA LYS A 246 6.66 12.87 -1.68
C LYS A 246 6.78 13.03 -3.20
N GLY A 247 6.68 11.94 -3.95
CA GLY A 247 6.90 11.89 -5.40
C GLY A 247 7.97 10.88 -5.79
N TRP A 248 8.53 11.09 -6.98
CA TRP A 248 9.52 10.23 -7.64
C TRP A 248 10.93 10.77 -7.41
N THR A 249 11.92 9.90 -7.18
CA THR A 249 13.32 10.31 -7.03
C THR A 249 14.28 9.23 -7.54
N LEU A 250 15.54 9.62 -7.76
CA LEU A 250 16.64 8.70 -8.06
C LEU A 250 17.32 8.34 -6.75
N TYR A 251 17.58 7.06 -6.52
CA TYR A 251 18.42 6.66 -5.41
C TYR A 251 19.88 7.11 -5.64
N GLN A 252 20.52 7.67 -4.62
CA GLN A 252 21.89 8.22 -4.70
C GLN A 252 22.85 7.59 -3.67
N ASP A 253 22.70 6.28 -3.41
CA ASP A 253 23.56 5.51 -2.51
C ASP A 253 23.60 6.00 -1.04
N ASP A 254 22.59 6.78 -0.62
CA ASP A 254 22.38 7.18 0.77
C ASP A 254 21.02 6.67 1.28
N PRO A 255 20.95 5.89 2.36
CA PRO A 255 19.67 5.35 2.87
C PRO A 255 18.73 6.42 3.44
N ASN A 256 19.19 7.64 3.74
CA ASN A 256 18.39 8.72 4.30
C ASN A 256 17.66 9.53 3.21
N LEU A 257 16.50 9.05 2.81
CA LEU A 257 15.63 9.71 1.83
C LEU A 257 14.98 11.01 2.34
N GLN A 258 15.20 11.37 3.61
CA GLN A 258 14.72 12.64 4.17
C GLN A 258 15.69 13.80 3.93
N ASP A 259 16.92 13.54 3.47
CA ASP A 259 17.88 14.61 3.15
C ASP A 259 17.46 15.38 1.89
N GLY A 260 16.85 16.55 2.08
CA GLY A 260 16.42 17.43 1.00
C GLY A 260 17.55 18.12 0.24
N MET A 261 18.81 18.03 0.70
CA MET A 261 19.97 18.49 -0.05
C MET A 261 20.42 17.47 -1.09
N LEU A 262 20.19 16.17 -0.83
CA LEU A 262 20.60 15.08 -1.70
C LEU A 262 19.46 14.62 -2.62
N TYR A 263 18.25 14.49 -2.06
CA TYR A 263 17.10 13.92 -2.76
C TYR A 263 16.15 14.98 -3.30
N GLU A 264 16.16 15.12 -4.63
CA GLU A 264 15.18 15.90 -5.39
C GLU A 264 13.95 15.03 -5.70
N TYR A 265 12.75 15.52 -5.39
CA TYR A 265 11.49 14.82 -5.63
C TYR A 265 10.70 15.45 -6.77
N PHE A 266 10.27 14.62 -7.70
CA PHE A 266 9.50 14.98 -8.88
C PHE A 266 8.04 14.55 -8.71
N SER A 267 7.10 15.37 -9.18
CA SER A 267 5.67 15.08 -9.09
C SER A 267 5.20 13.98 -10.05
N SER A 268 5.98 13.66 -11.08
CA SER A 268 5.66 12.60 -12.06
C SER A 268 6.92 11.84 -12.51
N PRO A 269 6.78 10.59 -12.99
CA PRO A 269 7.93 9.83 -13.45
C PRO A 269 8.55 10.42 -14.72
N GLN A 270 7.77 11.12 -15.56
CA GLN A 270 8.27 11.88 -16.71
C GLN A 270 9.23 12.99 -16.28
N GLY A 271 8.90 13.71 -15.21
CA GLY A 271 9.79 14.74 -14.64
C GLY A 271 11.12 14.14 -14.19
N LEU A 272 11.08 12.96 -13.55
CA LEU A 272 12.27 12.21 -13.18
C LEU A 272 13.09 11.79 -14.42
N LEU A 273 12.43 11.24 -15.46
CA LEU A 273 13.11 10.82 -16.70
C LEU A 273 13.76 12.00 -17.43
N GLN A 274 13.15 13.18 -17.41
CA GLN A 274 13.76 14.39 -17.97
C GLN A 274 15.06 14.77 -17.26
N LYS A 275 15.17 14.53 -15.94
CA LYS A 275 16.42 14.76 -15.19
C LYS A 275 17.57 13.88 -15.69
N ILE A 276 17.26 12.65 -16.09
CA ILE A 276 18.25 11.67 -16.54
C ILE A 276 18.32 11.51 -18.06
N SER A 277 17.69 12.41 -18.82
CA SER A 277 17.67 12.36 -20.28
C SER A 277 19.05 12.52 -20.92
N GLY A 278 20.05 12.97 -20.15
CA GLY A 278 21.45 12.96 -20.57
C GLY A 278 22.03 11.55 -20.75
N THR A 279 21.54 10.58 -19.95
CA THR A 279 21.95 9.18 -19.96
C THR A 279 20.91 8.31 -20.67
N ALA A 280 19.64 8.40 -20.25
CA ALA A 280 18.52 7.61 -20.79
C ALA A 280 17.77 8.40 -21.87
N LYS A 281 18.11 8.18 -23.14
CA LYS A 281 17.65 9.00 -24.26
C LYS A 281 16.54 8.36 -25.07
N TYR A 282 16.67 7.05 -25.34
CA TYR A 282 15.84 6.36 -26.32
C TYR A 282 15.11 5.21 -25.62
N PRO A 283 13.80 5.31 -25.38
CA PRO A 283 13.07 4.17 -24.83
C PRO A 283 13.10 3.02 -25.84
N LEU A 284 13.26 1.80 -25.32
CA LEU A 284 13.14 0.58 -26.11
C LEU A 284 11.71 0.49 -26.67
N SER A 285 11.63 0.28 -27.98
CA SER A 285 10.37 0.28 -28.76
C SER A 285 9.76 -1.10 -28.89
#